data_AF-A0A833X1B6-F1
#
_entry.id   AF-A0A833X1B6-F1
#
_cell.length_a   1.000
_cell.length_b   1.000
_cell.length_c   1.000
_cell.angle_alpha   90.00
_cell.angle_beta   90.00
_cell.angle_gamma   90.00
#
_symmetry.space_group_name_H-M   'P 1'
#
loop_
_entity.id
_entity.type
_entity.pdbx_description
1 polymer ?
#
loop_
_entity_poly.entity_id
_entity_poly.type
_entity_poly.pdbx_seq_one_letter_code
_entity_poly.pdbx_strand_id
1 'polypeptide(L)'
;MSTRGVQLHIRDRYVVMDNGMVQVTLSNPDGIVTGIRYNGVDNLLEVLNKESNRGYWDLVWSAPGSKGIFDVISGTSFRVIVHNENQVELSFTRMWDPSLEGKFVPLNIDKRFIMLRGSSGFYSYAIYEHLKDWPDFDLGETRITFKLRKDRFHYMAVADDRQRYMPLPEDRSSGRAQILAYPEAVLLVNPSNPEHKGEVDDKYQYSRDNKDIKVHGWISSNPPVGFWQITPSDEFRSGGPLKQSLTSHVGPTTLAIIKLACPDVY
;
A
#
# COMPACT_ATOMS: atom_id res chain seq x y z
N MET A 1 23.16 18.95 13.93
CA MET A 1 23.41 19.08 12.48
C MET A 1 22.13 19.62 11.85
N SER A 2 22.23 20.69 11.04
CA SER A 2 21.07 21.21 10.29
C SER A 2 20.58 20.13 9.33
N THR A 3 19.31 19.71 9.43
CA THR A 3 18.71 18.77 8.48
C THR A 3 18.64 19.43 7.11
N ARG A 4 19.01 18.73 6.04
CA ARG A 4 18.92 19.26 4.66
C ARG A 4 17.45 19.59 4.35
N GLY A 5 17.19 20.69 3.66
CA GLY A 5 15.84 21.00 3.16
C GLY A 5 15.36 19.96 2.16
N VAL A 6 14.05 19.76 2.05
CA VAL A 6 13.46 18.79 1.10
C VAL A 6 13.87 19.18 -0.33
N GLN A 7 14.29 18.18 -1.09
CA GLN A 7 14.67 18.29 -2.50
C GLN A 7 13.66 17.55 -3.36
N LEU A 8 13.37 18.12 -4.51
CA LEU A 8 12.51 17.52 -5.54
C LEU A 8 13.28 17.43 -6.85
N HIS A 9 13.37 16.21 -7.40
CA HIS A 9 13.97 15.97 -8.71
C HIS A 9 12.93 15.41 -9.67
N ILE A 10 12.57 16.19 -10.68
CA ILE A 10 11.61 15.78 -11.71
C ILE A 10 12.38 15.34 -12.95
N ARG A 11 12.09 14.14 -13.44
CA ARG A 11 12.64 13.53 -14.65
C ARG A 11 11.48 13.01 -15.51
N ASP A 12 11.78 12.67 -16.76
CA ASP A 12 10.76 12.23 -17.73
C ASP A 12 9.92 11.06 -17.20
N ARG A 13 10.56 10.04 -16.63
CA ARG A 13 9.87 8.83 -16.13
C ARG A 13 9.63 8.80 -14.63
N TYR A 14 10.27 9.69 -13.87
CA TYR A 14 10.30 9.60 -12.40
C TYR A 14 10.32 10.97 -11.73
N VAL A 15 9.69 11.04 -10.56
CA VAL A 15 9.78 12.16 -9.62
C VAL A 15 10.35 11.64 -8.31
N VAL A 16 11.38 12.30 -7.79
CA VAL A 16 12.08 11.88 -6.57
C VAL A 16 11.95 12.95 -5.50
N MET A 17 11.37 12.60 -4.37
CA MET A 17 11.38 13.41 -3.14
C MET A 17 12.51 12.93 -2.24
N ASP A 18 13.33 13.84 -1.71
CA ASP A 18 14.48 13.51 -0.86
C ASP A 18 14.63 14.55 0.26
N ASN A 19 14.55 14.14 1.52
CA ASN A 19 14.75 15.02 2.68
C ASN A 19 16.08 14.79 3.42
N GLY A 20 17.00 14.03 2.81
CA GLY A 20 18.29 13.64 3.38
C GLY A 20 18.23 12.45 4.34
N MET A 21 17.03 12.00 4.75
CA MET A 21 16.83 10.82 5.60
C MET A 21 16.22 9.66 4.81
N VAL A 22 15.16 9.96 4.06
CA VAL A 22 14.46 9.03 3.18
C VAL A 22 14.32 9.65 1.79
N GLN A 23 14.47 8.81 0.77
CA GLN A 23 14.21 9.19 -0.61
C GLN A 23 13.12 8.29 -1.19
N VAL A 24 12.10 8.91 -1.79
CA VAL A 24 10.95 8.23 -2.38
C VAL A 24 10.92 8.54 -3.87
N THR A 25 10.90 7.49 -4.70
CA THR A 25 10.82 7.59 -6.15
C THR A 25 9.42 7.18 -6.61
N LEU A 26 8.78 8.06 -7.37
CA LEU A 26 7.45 7.90 -7.94
C LEU A 26 7.56 7.85 -9.46
N SER A 27 6.78 7.01 -10.14
CA SER A 27 6.66 7.06 -11.60
C SER A 27 5.92 8.34 -12.05
N ASN A 28 6.27 8.84 -13.22
CA ASN A 28 5.70 10.04 -13.82
C ASN A 28 5.00 9.69 -15.15
N PRO A 29 3.70 9.98 -15.33
CA PRO A 29 2.76 10.62 -14.40
C PRO A 29 1.96 9.65 -13.53
N ASP A 30 2.26 8.34 -13.53
CA ASP A 30 1.34 7.37 -12.91
C ASP A 30 1.27 7.48 -11.38
N GLY A 31 2.30 8.01 -10.72
CA GLY A 31 2.36 8.13 -9.26
C GLY A 31 2.41 6.77 -8.56
N ILE A 32 3.12 5.79 -9.13
CA ILE A 32 3.44 4.52 -8.48
C ILE A 32 4.73 4.71 -7.67
N VAL A 33 4.77 4.23 -6.43
CA VAL A 33 5.99 4.23 -5.62
C VAL A 33 6.91 3.11 -6.11
N THR A 34 7.90 3.47 -6.90
CA THR A 34 8.82 2.51 -7.54
C THR A 34 10.04 2.20 -6.66
N GLY A 35 10.36 3.09 -5.73
CA GLY A 35 11.42 2.85 -4.75
C GLY A 35 11.39 3.73 -3.52
N ILE A 36 11.89 3.17 -2.42
CA ILE A 36 12.10 3.87 -1.15
C ILE A 36 13.52 3.55 -0.69
N ARG A 37 14.39 4.55 -0.65
CA ARG A 37 15.77 4.41 -0.17
C ARG A 37 15.87 4.93 1.26
N TYR A 38 16.41 4.11 2.15
CA TYR A 38 16.53 4.44 3.58
C TYR A 38 17.67 3.66 4.23
N ASN A 39 18.38 4.30 5.15
CA ASN A 39 19.42 3.67 5.99
C ASN A 39 20.43 2.79 5.22
N GLY A 40 20.96 3.31 4.10
CA GLY A 40 21.93 2.60 3.25
C GLY A 40 21.34 1.50 2.36
N VAL A 41 20.05 1.15 2.51
CA VAL A 41 19.36 0.24 1.59
C VAL A 41 18.93 1.02 0.35
N ASP A 42 19.31 0.50 -0.81
CA ASP A 42 19.04 1.06 -2.14
C ASP A 42 17.55 1.18 -2.43
N ASN A 43 16.79 0.13 -2.14
CA ASN A 43 15.33 0.11 -2.23
C ASN A 43 14.75 -0.87 -1.20
N LEU A 44 13.82 -0.40 -0.36
CA LEU A 44 13.10 -1.24 0.59
C LEU A 44 12.04 -2.12 -0.09
N LEU A 45 11.57 -1.73 -1.28
CA LEU A 45 10.53 -2.43 -2.03
C LEU A 45 11.08 -3.60 -2.84
N GLU A 46 10.26 -4.62 -3.07
CA GLU A 46 10.62 -5.85 -3.80
C GLU A 46 11.06 -5.54 -5.24
N VAL A 47 12.37 -5.49 -5.47
CA VAL A 47 12.96 -5.06 -6.74
C VAL A 47 12.73 -6.06 -7.87
N LEU A 48 12.46 -7.34 -7.55
CA LEU A 48 12.12 -8.36 -8.53
C LEU A 48 10.69 -8.19 -9.08
N ASN A 49 9.84 -7.42 -8.42
CA ASN A 49 8.54 -7.06 -8.96
C ASN A 49 8.67 -5.96 -10.02
N LYS A 50 7.75 -5.99 -11.00
CA LYS A 50 7.48 -4.82 -11.86
C LYS A 50 7.22 -3.59 -10.99
N GLU A 51 7.62 -2.41 -11.45
CA GLU A 51 7.50 -1.18 -10.67
C GLU A 51 6.05 -0.90 -10.21
N SER A 52 5.06 -1.17 -11.08
CA SER A 52 3.62 -1.09 -10.79
C SER A 52 3.11 -2.06 -9.72
N ASN A 53 3.95 -2.99 -9.26
CA ASN A 53 3.65 -4.01 -8.26
C ASN A 53 4.60 -3.94 -7.06
N ARG A 54 5.07 -2.73 -6.72
CA ARG A 54 5.93 -2.47 -5.55
C ARG A 54 5.17 -1.71 -4.48
N GLY A 55 4.99 -0.40 -4.67
CA GLY A 55 4.16 0.45 -3.83
C GLY A 55 3.11 1.15 -4.67
N TYR A 56 1.82 0.88 -4.42
CA TYR A 56 0.76 1.40 -5.28
C TYR A 56 -0.55 1.61 -4.51
N TRP A 57 -1.38 2.49 -5.08
CA TRP A 57 -2.77 2.59 -4.71
C TRP A 57 -3.61 1.72 -5.65
N ASP A 58 -4.57 1.01 -5.10
CA ASP A 58 -5.50 0.20 -5.88
C ASP A 58 -6.92 0.34 -5.34
N LEU A 59 -7.89 -0.03 -6.16
CA LEU A 59 -9.28 -0.15 -5.76
C LEU A 59 -9.92 -1.38 -6.39
N VAL A 60 -11.00 -1.84 -5.77
CA VAL A 60 -11.89 -2.86 -6.31
C VAL A 60 -13.25 -2.22 -6.49
N TRP A 61 -13.74 -2.16 -7.72
CA TRP A 61 -15.00 -1.51 -8.06
C TRP A 61 -15.80 -2.32 -9.07
N SER A 62 -17.09 -2.05 -9.21
CA SER A 62 -17.92 -2.65 -10.26
C SER A 62 -19.09 -1.76 -10.63
N ALA A 63 -19.68 -2.00 -11.80
CA ALA A 63 -21.05 -1.59 -12.04
C ALA A 63 -21.98 -2.28 -11.01
N PRO A 64 -23.12 -1.67 -10.64
CA PRO A 64 -24.06 -2.26 -9.69
C PRO A 64 -24.44 -3.70 -10.05
N GLY A 65 -24.34 -4.60 -9.08
CA GLY A 65 -24.68 -6.03 -9.26
C GLY A 65 -23.70 -6.85 -10.12
N SER A 66 -22.56 -6.28 -10.49
CA SER A 66 -21.52 -6.96 -11.28
C SER A 66 -20.35 -7.44 -10.43
N LYS A 67 -19.47 -8.27 -11.01
CA LYS A 67 -18.24 -8.73 -10.34
C LYS A 67 -17.22 -7.59 -10.22
N GLY A 68 -16.59 -7.48 -9.05
CA GLY A 68 -15.51 -6.52 -8.78
C GLY A 68 -14.32 -6.63 -9.73
N ILE A 69 -13.85 -5.48 -10.17
CA ILE A 69 -12.69 -5.24 -11.04
C ILE A 69 -11.58 -4.63 -10.18
N PHE A 70 -10.41 -5.28 -10.18
CA PHE A 70 -9.21 -4.75 -9.56
C PHE A 70 -8.52 -3.74 -10.49
N ASP A 71 -8.25 -2.56 -9.99
CA ASP A 71 -7.62 -1.46 -10.74
C ASP A 71 -6.50 -0.83 -9.92
N VAL A 72 -5.28 -0.83 -10.48
CA VAL A 72 -4.16 -0.08 -9.92
C VAL A 72 -4.29 1.36 -10.41
N ILE A 73 -4.54 2.27 -9.46
CA ILE A 73 -4.78 3.67 -9.75
C ILE A 73 -3.49 4.27 -10.32
N SER A 74 -3.50 4.52 -11.62
CA SER A 74 -2.39 5.13 -12.37
C SER A 74 -2.81 6.51 -12.85
N GLY A 75 -2.11 7.55 -12.41
CA GLY A 75 -2.35 8.92 -12.84
C GLY A 75 -2.05 9.13 -14.32
N THR A 76 -2.75 10.07 -14.94
CA THR A 76 -2.50 10.53 -16.32
C THR A 76 -1.88 11.93 -16.34
N SER A 77 -1.84 12.62 -15.20
CA SER A 77 -1.22 13.94 -15.05
C SER A 77 -0.53 14.08 -13.70
N PHE A 78 0.57 14.82 -13.68
CA PHE A 78 1.42 15.07 -12.52
C PHE A 78 1.52 16.58 -12.28
N ARG A 79 1.44 17.00 -11.01
CA ARG A 79 1.64 18.39 -10.59
C ARG A 79 2.41 18.47 -9.28
N VAL A 80 3.21 19.53 -9.15
CA VAL A 80 3.78 19.96 -7.86
C VAL A 80 2.82 20.94 -7.21
N ILE A 81 2.40 20.65 -5.99
CA ILE A 81 1.40 21.44 -5.26
C ILE A 81 2.10 22.36 -4.27
N VAL A 82 3.06 21.81 -3.52
CA VAL A 82 3.93 22.55 -2.61
C VAL A 82 5.37 22.15 -2.87
N HIS A 83 6.27 23.12 -2.91
CA HIS A 83 7.71 22.89 -2.91
C HIS A 83 8.43 24.04 -2.20
N ASN A 84 8.93 23.74 -1.00
CA ASN A 84 9.79 24.63 -0.23
C ASN A 84 10.74 23.78 0.65
N GLU A 85 11.60 24.45 1.42
CA GLU A 85 12.61 23.75 2.23
C GLU A 85 12.04 22.76 3.25
N ASN A 86 10.80 22.96 3.70
CA ASN A 86 10.17 22.17 4.76
C ASN A 86 9.26 21.08 4.22
N GLN A 87 8.74 21.23 2.99
CA GLN A 87 7.72 20.34 2.45
C GLN A 87 7.77 20.26 0.92
N VAL A 88 7.57 19.05 0.41
CA VAL A 88 7.12 18.80 -0.95
C VAL A 88 5.78 18.09 -0.91
N GLU A 89 4.83 18.55 -1.73
CA GLU A 89 3.57 17.87 -2.00
C GLU A 89 3.38 17.68 -3.51
N LEU A 90 3.09 16.45 -3.90
CA LEU A 90 2.90 16.03 -5.29
C LEU A 90 1.47 15.52 -5.50
N SER A 91 0.91 15.79 -6.67
CA SER A 91 -0.41 15.35 -7.12
C SER A 91 -0.30 14.51 -8.39
N PHE A 92 -1.00 13.38 -8.41
CA PHE A 92 -1.11 12.49 -9.56
C PHE A 92 -2.58 12.18 -9.81
N THR A 93 -3.13 12.77 -10.87
CA THR A 93 -4.57 12.74 -11.16
C THR A 93 -4.91 11.76 -12.27
N ARG A 94 -6.03 11.05 -12.14
CA ARG A 94 -6.72 10.36 -13.24
C ARG A 94 -8.16 10.90 -13.28
N MET A 95 -8.47 11.64 -14.34
CA MET A 95 -9.82 12.15 -14.58
C MET A 95 -10.65 11.07 -15.26
N TRP A 96 -11.96 11.08 -15.01
CA TRP A 96 -12.89 10.19 -15.69
C TRP A 96 -13.71 10.96 -16.73
N ASP A 97 -14.02 10.28 -17.84
CA ASP A 97 -14.96 10.75 -18.85
C ASP A 97 -15.76 9.55 -19.42
N PRO A 98 -16.90 9.78 -20.08
CA PRO A 98 -17.77 8.70 -20.56
C PRO A 98 -17.12 7.66 -21.49
N SER A 99 -16.01 7.99 -22.19
CA SER A 99 -15.30 7.02 -23.04
C SER A 99 -14.57 5.92 -22.25
N LEU A 100 -14.42 6.13 -20.95
CA LEU A 100 -13.77 5.23 -19.99
C LEU A 100 -14.78 4.33 -19.25
N GLU A 101 -16.08 4.45 -19.55
CA GLU A 101 -17.12 3.62 -18.95
C GLU A 101 -16.81 2.12 -19.13
N GLY A 102 -17.03 1.35 -18.05
CA GLY A 102 -16.73 -0.07 -17.98
C GLY A 102 -15.24 -0.43 -17.91
N LYS A 103 -14.32 0.54 -18.10
CA LYS A 103 -12.86 0.32 -18.01
C LYS A 103 -12.28 0.84 -16.70
N PHE A 104 -12.73 2.01 -16.26
CA PHE A 104 -12.33 2.64 -15.01
C PHE A 104 -13.54 3.09 -14.21
N VAL A 105 -13.36 3.09 -12.87
CA VAL A 105 -14.36 3.60 -11.94
C VAL A 105 -14.73 5.05 -12.33
N PRO A 106 -16.02 5.44 -12.28
CA PRO A 106 -16.45 6.78 -12.64
C PRO A 106 -16.08 7.79 -11.54
N LEU A 107 -14.79 7.99 -11.31
CA LEU A 107 -14.26 8.91 -10.29
C LEU A 107 -13.09 9.72 -10.87
N ASN A 108 -13.10 11.01 -10.58
CA ASN A 108 -11.87 11.78 -10.58
C ASN A 108 -11.08 11.37 -9.34
N ILE A 109 -9.82 10.97 -9.56
CA ILE A 109 -8.93 10.51 -8.49
C ILE A 109 -7.67 11.36 -8.50
N ASP A 110 -7.32 11.94 -7.35
CA ASP A 110 -6.08 12.70 -7.14
C ASP A 110 -5.29 12.09 -5.99
N LYS A 111 -4.23 11.33 -6.32
CA LYS A 111 -3.32 10.77 -5.32
C LYS A 111 -2.28 11.82 -4.92
N ARG A 112 -2.11 11.99 -3.62
CA ARG A 112 -1.21 12.96 -3.02
C ARG A 112 -0.09 12.27 -2.25
N PHE A 113 1.11 12.82 -2.38
CA PHE A 113 2.29 12.38 -1.64
C PHE A 113 2.96 13.59 -1.02
N ILE A 114 3.23 13.54 0.28
CA ILE A 114 3.87 14.62 1.03
C ILE A 114 5.16 14.10 1.66
N MET A 115 6.25 14.83 1.47
CA MET A 115 7.50 14.62 2.20
C MET A 115 7.82 15.87 3.02
N LEU A 116 8.10 15.66 4.31
CA LEU A 116 8.46 16.73 5.25
C LEU A 116 9.95 16.67 5.59
N ARG A 117 10.55 17.84 5.83
CA ARG A 117 11.91 17.95 6.35
C ARG A 117 12.00 17.31 7.74
N GLY A 118 13.06 16.53 7.96
CA GLY A 118 13.32 15.91 9.28
C GLY A 118 12.40 14.73 9.63
N SER A 119 11.57 14.24 8.71
CA SER A 119 10.74 13.05 8.91
C SER A 119 11.39 11.80 8.29
N SER A 120 11.35 10.66 8.97
CA SER A 120 11.85 9.37 8.45
C SER A 120 10.82 8.63 7.60
N GLY A 121 9.87 9.34 6.99
CA GLY A 121 8.79 8.78 6.19
C GLY A 121 8.12 9.81 5.30
N PHE A 122 7.05 9.39 4.63
CA PHE A 122 6.22 10.24 3.78
C PHE A 122 4.75 9.94 4.06
N TYR A 123 3.89 10.90 3.73
CA TYR A 123 2.45 10.78 3.86
C TYR A 123 1.83 10.57 2.49
N SER A 124 0.71 9.87 2.44
CA SER A 124 -0.09 9.74 1.23
C SER A 124 -1.57 9.74 1.57
N TYR A 125 -2.34 10.41 0.74
CA TYR A 125 -3.80 10.42 0.79
C TYR A 125 -4.32 10.54 -0.65
N ALA A 126 -5.62 10.37 -0.84
CA ALA A 126 -6.23 10.57 -2.15
C ALA A 126 -7.56 11.32 -1.99
N ILE A 127 -7.87 12.13 -3.00
CA ILE A 127 -9.15 12.84 -3.12
C ILE A 127 -9.93 12.13 -4.23
N TYR A 128 -11.18 11.77 -3.92
CA TYR A 128 -12.10 11.13 -4.84
C TYR A 128 -13.29 12.05 -5.06
N GLU A 129 -13.64 12.30 -6.32
CA GLU A 129 -14.79 13.12 -6.70
C GLU A 129 -15.62 12.35 -7.73
N HIS A 130 -16.90 12.18 -7.40
CA HIS A 130 -17.94 11.70 -8.30
C HIS A 130 -18.79 12.90 -8.69
N LEU A 131 -18.94 13.16 -9.99
CA LEU A 131 -19.78 14.26 -10.45
C LEU A 131 -21.22 13.81 -10.64
N LYS A 132 -22.13 14.77 -10.46
CA LYS A 132 -23.54 14.58 -10.79
C LYS A 132 -23.67 14.07 -12.23
N ASP A 133 -24.60 13.13 -12.44
CA ASP A 133 -24.92 12.51 -13.72
C ASP A 133 -23.89 11.48 -14.23
N TRP A 134 -22.85 11.16 -13.45
CA TRP A 134 -21.97 10.04 -13.75
C TRP A 134 -22.58 8.70 -13.32
N PRO A 135 -22.22 7.58 -13.99
CA PRO A 135 -22.78 6.28 -13.67
C PRO A 135 -22.59 5.89 -12.19
N ASP A 136 -23.57 5.16 -11.67
CA ASP A 136 -23.47 4.51 -10.37
C ASP A 136 -22.42 3.39 -10.40
N PHE A 137 -21.83 3.11 -9.25
CA PHE A 137 -20.83 2.05 -9.08
C PHE A 137 -20.78 1.57 -7.64
N ASP A 138 -20.37 0.32 -7.47
CA ASP A 138 -20.04 -0.25 -6.17
C ASP A 138 -18.53 -0.12 -5.93
N LEU A 139 -18.14 0.48 -4.80
CA LEU A 139 -16.74 0.51 -4.36
C LEU A 139 -16.52 -0.49 -3.23
N GLY A 140 -15.88 -1.61 -3.56
CA GLY A 140 -15.57 -2.66 -2.61
C GLY A 140 -14.49 -2.23 -1.62
N GLU A 141 -13.33 -1.83 -2.14
CA GLU A 141 -12.15 -1.47 -1.36
C GLU A 141 -11.31 -0.41 -2.09
N THR A 142 -10.62 0.43 -1.33
CA THR A 142 -9.46 1.20 -1.80
C THR A 142 -8.30 0.90 -0.86
N ARG A 143 -7.09 0.79 -1.40
CA ARG A 143 -5.92 0.35 -0.62
C ARG A 143 -4.67 1.09 -1.04
N ILE A 144 -3.76 1.24 -0.09
CA ILE A 144 -2.33 1.42 -0.38
C ILE A 144 -1.64 0.09 -0.09
N THR A 145 -0.84 -0.38 -1.02
CA THR A 145 -0.10 -1.64 -0.90
C THR A 145 1.38 -1.37 -1.05
N PHE A 146 2.20 -1.83 -0.10
CA PHE A 146 3.66 -1.86 -0.19
C PHE A 146 4.16 -3.30 -0.08
N LYS A 147 4.86 -3.76 -1.12
CA LYS A 147 5.55 -5.05 -1.18
C LYS A 147 7.03 -4.83 -0.94
N LEU A 148 7.48 -5.22 0.23
CA LEU A 148 8.86 -5.05 0.67
C LEU A 148 9.72 -6.22 0.19
N ARG A 149 11.03 -6.01 0.22
CA ARG A 149 12.04 -7.02 -0.11
C ARG A 149 11.93 -8.27 0.77
N LYS A 150 11.58 -9.40 0.17
CA LYS A 150 11.45 -10.67 0.89
C LYS A 150 12.79 -11.20 1.43
N ASP A 151 13.91 -10.78 0.86
CA ASP A 151 15.26 -11.14 1.30
C ASP A 151 15.73 -10.33 2.54
N ARG A 152 14.95 -9.32 2.95
CA ARG A 152 15.32 -8.42 4.05
C ARG A 152 14.31 -8.43 5.18
N PHE A 153 13.03 -8.35 4.86
CA PHE A 153 11.96 -8.17 5.83
C PHE A 153 11.35 -9.51 6.21
N HIS A 154 11.73 -10.03 7.37
CA HIS A 154 11.34 -11.39 7.81
C HIS A 154 10.45 -11.38 9.05
N TYR A 155 10.47 -10.31 9.85
CA TYR A 155 9.69 -10.22 11.07
C TYR A 155 8.53 -9.25 10.87
N MET A 156 7.32 -9.68 11.19
CA MET A 156 6.11 -8.88 11.06
C MET A 156 5.53 -8.60 12.43
N ALA A 157 5.00 -7.40 12.63
CA ALA A 157 4.30 -7.00 13.83
C ALA A 157 2.99 -6.27 13.46
N VAL A 158 1.86 -6.84 13.88
CA VAL A 158 0.52 -6.25 13.66
C VAL A 158 -0.24 -5.99 14.97
N ALA A 159 0.20 -6.62 16.07
CA ALA A 159 -0.24 -6.39 17.43
C ALA A 159 0.83 -6.89 18.41
N ASP A 160 0.75 -6.50 19.69
CA ASP A 160 1.70 -6.95 20.73
C ASP A 160 1.70 -8.48 20.88
N ASP A 161 0.53 -9.09 20.72
CA ASP A 161 0.29 -10.55 20.77
C ASP A 161 0.37 -11.22 19.38
N ARG A 162 0.60 -10.44 18.31
CA ARG A 162 0.63 -10.93 16.93
C ARG A 162 1.82 -10.35 16.18
N GLN A 163 2.98 -10.92 16.50
CA GLN A 163 4.26 -10.58 15.91
C GLN A 163 5.17 -11.81 15.89
N ARG A 164 5.88 -12.01 14.78
CA ARG A 164 6.70 -13.22 14.56
C ARG A 164 7.61 -13.10 13.35
N TYR A 165 8.58 -14.00 13.28
CA TYR A 165 9.19 -14.36 11.99
C TYR A 165 8.14 -15.05 11.11
N MET A 166 8.01 -14.54 9.89
CA MET A 166 7.03 -14.99 8.93
C MET A 166 7.65 -16.00 7.96
N PRO A 167 6.86 -16.97 7.48
CA PRO A 167 7.29 -17.83 6.38
C PRO A 167 7.59 -16.98 5.13
N LEU A 168 8.43 -17.50 4.24
CA LEU A 168 8.67 -16.87 2.94
C LEU A 168 7.52 -17.17 1.97
N PRO A 169 7.26 -16.32 0.95
CA PRO A 169 6.30 -16.62 -0.10
C PRO A 169 6.49 -17.98 -0.75
N GLU A 170 7.75 -18.37 -0.94
CA GLU A 170 8.13 -19.65 -1.54
C GLU A 170 7.70 -20.84 -0.67
N ASP A 171 7.59 -20.65 0.65
CA ASP A 171 7.16 -21.72 1.54
C ASP A 171 5.67 -22.06 1.37
N ARG A 172 4.91 -21.16 0.73
CA ARG A 172 3.52 -21.38 0.34
C ARG A 172 3.36 -22.07 -1.02
N SER A 173 4.46 -22.38 -1.73
CA SER A 173 4.39 -23.00 -3.05
C SER A 173 4.06 -24.49 -3.00
N SER A 174 3.60 -25.03 -4.13
CA SER A 174 3.41 -26.48 -4.30
C SER A 174 4.69 -27.24 -3.93
N GLY A 175 4.55 -28.36 -3.23
CA GLY A 175 5.65 -29.17 -2.70
C GLY A 175 6.22 -28.71 -1.35
N ARG A 176 5.94 -27.46 -0.92
CA ARG A 176 6.31 -26.94 0.41
C ARG A 176 5.10 -26.71 1.31
N ALA A 177 3.96 -26.41 0.72
CA ALA A 177 2.70 -26.27 1.43
C ALA A 177 1.57 -27.04 0.76
N GLN A 178 0.55 -27.33 1.56
CA GLN A 178 -0.72 -27.90 1.13
C GLN A 178 -1.82 -26.84 1.30
N ILE A 179 -2.51 -26.51 0.22
CA ILE A 179 -3.70 -25.65 0.28
C ILE A 179 -4.78 -26.37 1.09
N LEU A 180 -5.43 -25.63 2.01
CA LEU A 180 -6.51 -26.13 2.85
C LEU A 180 -7.87 -25.88 2.16
N ALA A 181 -8.94 -25.69 2.94
CA ALA A 181 -10.28 -25.45 2.41
C ALA A 181 -10.38 -24.17 1.55
N TYR A 182 -9.54 -23.16 1.83
CA TYR A 182 -9.50 -21.88 1.13
C TYR A 182 -8.10 -21.64 0.55
N PRO A 183 -7.97 -21.05 -0.65
CA PRO A 183 -6.68 -20.82 -1.29
C PRO A 183 -5.76 -19.86 -0.50
N GLU A 184 -6.34 -19.02 0.36
CA GLU A 184 -5.60 -18.11 1.24
C GLU A 184 -4.95 -18.81 2.44
N ALA A 185 -5.39 -20.01 2.81
CA ALA A 185 -4.90 -20.78 3.95
C ALA A 185 -4.10 -22.01 3.49
N VAL A 186 -2.86 -22.13 3.96
CA VAL A 186 -1.98 -23.24 3.60
C VAL A 186 -1.34 -23.86 4.83
N LEU A 187 -1.23 -25.19 4.86
CA LEU A 187 -0.42 -25.92 5.83
C LEU A 187 1.02 -25.99 5.33
N LEU A 188 1.98 -25.52 6.12
CA LEU A 188 3.40 -25.55 5.79
C LEU A 188 3.98 -26.95 6.08
N VAL A 189 4.28 -27.72 5.03
CA VAL A 189 4.74 -29.11 5.13
C VAL A 189 6.27 -29.21 5.11
N ASN A 190 6.92 -28.41 4.27
CA ASN A 190 8.37 -28.36 4.10
C ASN A 190 8.87 -26.91 3.90
N PRO A 191 8.67 -26.03 4.89
CA PRO A 191 9.12 -24.64 4.82
C PRO A 191 10.65 -24.52 4.90
N SER A 192 11.18 -23.41 4.40
CA SER A 192 12.60 -23.06 4.45
C SER A 192 13.13 -22.92 5.88
N ASN A 193 12.32 -22.37 6.80
CA ASN A 193 12.56 -22.42 8.23
C ASN A 193 11.78 -23.60 8.84
N PRO A 194 12.46 -24.65 9.36
CA PRO A 194 11.81 -25.82 9.94
C PRO A 194 10.89 -25.51 11.13
N GLU A 195 11.09 -24.39 11.82
CA GLU A 195 10.23 -23.98 12.94
C GLU A 195 8.78 -23.74 12.50
N HIS A 196 8.55 -23.38 11.23
CA HIS A 196 7.20 -23.14 10.71
C HIS A 196 6.49 -24.43 10.25
N LYS A 197 7.15 -25.58 10.35
CA LYS A 197 6.58 -26.85 9.86
C LYS A 197 5.38 -27.26 10.70
N GLY A 198 4.28 -27.59 10.02
CA GLY A 198 3.01 -27.97 10.64
C GLY A 198 2.12 -26.78 11.00
N GLU A 199 2.57 -25.54 10.79
CA GLU A 199 1.75 -24.37 10.99
C GLU A 199 0.83 -24.11 9.79
N VAL A 200 -0.31 -23.47 10.07
CA VAL A 200 -1.19 -22.91 9.04
C VAL A 200 -0.87 -21.44 8.88
N ASP A 201 -0.55 -21.02 7.65
CA ASP A 201 -0.41 -19.60 7.30
C ASP A 201 -1.63 -19.16 6.49
N ASP A 202 -2.42 -18.25 7.07
CA ASP A 202 -3.62 -17.67 6.47
C ASP A 202 -3.48 -16.15 6.41
N LYS A 203 -3.71 -15.59 5.21
CA LYS A 203 -3.72 -14.14 4.98
C LYS A 203 -4.63 -13.40 5.96
N TYR A 204 -5.82 -13.94 6.27
CA TYR A 204 -6.82 -13.28 7.10
C TYR A 204 -6.52 -13.37 8.60
N GLN A 205 -5.62 -14.26 9.02
CA GLN A 205 -5.17 -14.38 10.42
C GLN A 205 -4.50 -13.09 10.93
N TYR A 206 -4.03 -12.25 10.03
CA TYR A 206 -3.38 -10.97 10.34
C TYR A 206 -4.34 -9.77 10.19
N SER A 207 -5.65 -10.01 10.06
CA SER A 207 -6.66 -8.94 10.08
C SER A 207 -6.89 -8.45 11.51
N ARG A 208 -7.30 -7.19 11.64
CA ARG A 208 -7.70 -6.58 12.91
C ARG A 208 -8.95 -5.75 12.73
N ASP A 209 -9.66 -5.54 13.84
CA ASP A 209 -10.78 -4.60 13.92
C ASP A 209 -10.28 -3.20 13.55
N ASN A 210 -11.06 -2.47 12.74
CA ASN A 210 -10.71 -1.13 12.28
C ASN A 210 -10.24 -0.21 13.41
N LYS A 211 -10.96 -0.17 14.55
CA LYS A 211 -10.62 0.66 15.72
C LYS A 211 -9.20 0.42 16.28
N ASP A 212 -8.64 -0.76 16.01
CA ASP A 212 -7.37 -1.21 16.55
C ASP A 212 -6.23 -1.16 15.51
N ILE A 213 -6.52 -0.90 14.23
CA ILE A 213 -5.50 -0.76 13.18
C ILE A 213 -4.95 0.66 13.19
N LYS A 214 -3.90 0.85 14.01
CA LYS A 214 -3.17 2.12 14.13
C LYS A 214 -1.79 2.06 13.49
N VAL A 215 -0.96 1.11 13.91
CA VAL A 215 0.39 0.90 13.39
C VAL A 215 0.66 -0.59 13.22
N HIS A 216 1.24 -0.96 12.09
CA HIS A 216 1.69 -2.32 11.82
C HIS A 216 2.74 -2.30 10.71
N GLY A 217 3.49 -3.39 10.56
CA GLY A 217 4.55 -3.41 9.56
C GLY A 217 5.52 -4.56 9.68
N TRP A 218 6.71 -4.31 9.14
CA TRP A 218 7.77 -5.30 9.00
C TRP A 218 9.10 -4.77 9.47
N ILE A 219 9.94 -5.69 9.93
CA ILE A 219 11.28 -5.43 10.45
C ILE A 219 12.27 -6.27 9.66
N SER A 220 13.32 -5.61 9.18
CA SER A 220 14.55 -6.21 8.71
C SER A 220 15.59 -6.16 9.82
N SER A 221 16.31 -7.27 10.03
CA SER A 221 17.43 -7.33 10.98
C SER A 221 18.76 -6.89 10.36
N ASN A 222 18.89 -6.91 9.02
CA ASN A 222 20.13 -6.57 8.33
C ASN A 222 19.91 -5.82 6.99
N PRO A 223 20.14 -4.49 6.96
CA PRO A 223 20.38 -3.63 8.12
C PRO A 223 19.12 -3.53 9.01
N PRO A 224 19.26 -3.14 10.29
CA PRO A 224 18.12 -2.94 11.18
C PRO A 224 17.23 -1.79 10.67
N VAL A 225 16.08 -2.14 10.07
CA VAL A 225 15.12 -1.20 9.46
C VAL A 225 13.71 -1.67 9.73
N GLY A 226 12.85 -0.78 10.21
CA GLY A 226 11.40 -0.99 10.29
C GLY A 226 10.68 -0.25 9.16
N PHE A 227 9.69 -0.89 8.56
CA PHE A 227 8.72 -0.25 7.67
C PHE A 227 7.35 -0.32 8.32
N TRP A 228 6.77 0.83 8.64
CA TRP A 228 5.53 0.95 9.41
C TRP A 228 4.47 1.69 8.63
N GLN A 229 3.29 1.07 8.48
CA GLN A 229 2.09 1.75 8.04
C GLN A 229 1.40 2.35 9.26
N ILE A 230 1.12 3.66 9.21
CA ILE A 230 0.45 4.39 10.28
C ILE A 230 -0.87 4.92 9.73
N THR A 231 -1.96 4.59 10.41
CA THR A 231 -3.30 5.12 10.15
C THR A 231 -3.70 6.06 11.28
N PRO A 232 -3.66 7.39 11.07
CA PRO A 232 -3.89 8.36 12.14
C PRO A 232 -5.38 8.66 12.40
N SER A 233 -6.28 8.29 11.49
CA SER A 233 -7.73 8.54 11.60
C SER A 233 -8.52 7.38 11.01
N ASP A 234 -9.71 7.14 11.57
CA ASP A 234 -10.69 6.16 11.09
C ASP A 234 -11.80 6.78 10.24
N GLU A 235 -11.82 8.11 10.04
CA GLU A 235 -12.94 8.84 9.40
C GLU A 235 -13.26 8.37 7.99
N PHE A 236 -12.28 7.82 7.28
CA PHE A 236 -12.45 7.29 5.93
C PHE A 236 -12.88 5.81 5.90
N ARG A 237 -12.98 5.11 7.05
CA ARG A 237 -13.30 3.68 7.11
C ARG A 237 -14.80 3.45 7.24
N SER A 238 -15.35 2.67 6.32
CA SER A 238 -16.73 2.18 6.39
C SER A 238 -16.85 0.79 7.02
N GLY A 239 -18.04 0.49 7.55
CA GLY A 239 -18.38 -0.80 8.17
C GLY A 239 -18.20 -0.84 9.69
N GLY A 240 -17.88 0.30 10.32
CA GLY A 240 -17.83 0.44 11.77
C GLY A 240 -16.53 -0.07 12.42
N PRO A 241 -16.41 0.11 13.75
CA PRO A 241 -15.17 -0.12 14.49
C PRO A 241 -14.77 -1.60 14.60
N LEU A 242 -15.74 -2.52 14.59
CA LEU A 242 -15.51 -3.97 14.74
C LEU A 242 -15.32 -4.70 13.42
N LYS A 243 -15.44 -4.00 12.28
CA LYS A 243 -15.16 -4.63 11.00
C LYS A 243 -13.67 -4.93 10.91
N GLN A 244 -13.36 -6.17 10.52
CA GLN A 244 -11.99 -6.59 10.30
C GLN A 244 -11.47 -6.12 8.94
N SER A 245 -10.25 -5.61 8.95
CA SER A 245 -9.51 -5.22 7.76
C SER A 245 -8.11 -5.84 7.79
N LEU A 246 -7.57 -6.10 6.60
CA LEU A 246 -6.21 -6.63 6.45
C LEU A 246 -5.18 -5.59 6.91
N THR A 247 -4.04 -6.08 7.41
CA THR A 247 -2.91 -5.24 7.84
C THR A 247 -1.66 -5.59 7.02
N SER A 248 -0.71 -6.31 7.60
CA SER A 248 0.43 -6.90 6.93
C SER A 248 0.26 -8.41 6.82
N HIS A 249 0.86 -9.04 5.80
CA HIS A 249 0.82 -10.49 5.61
C HIS A 249 2.02 -11.00 4.81
N VAL A 250 2.18 -12.33 4.78
CA VAL A 250 3.25 -13.06 4.06
C VAL A 250 3.55 -12.49 2.66
N GLY A 251 4.84 -12.51 2.29
CA GLY A 251 5.36 -11.83 1.09
C GLY A 251 5.57 -10.35 1.33
N PRO A 252 6.45 -10.03 2.28
CA PRO A 252 6.37 -8.92 3.23
C PRO A 252 5.56 -7.74 2.70
N THR A 253 4.24 -7.89 2.80
CA THR A 253 3.27 -6.94 2.27
C THR A 253 2.68 -6.17 3.43
N THR A 254 2.53 -4.87 3.23
CA THR A 254 1.86 -3.96 4.17
C THR A 254 0.74 -3.25 3.44
N LEU A 255 -0.47 -3.29 4.01
CA LEU A 255 -1.67 -2.71 3.42
C LEU A 255 -2.20 -1.58 4.29
N ALA A 256 -2.68 -0.53 3.65
CA ALA A 256 -3.53 0.49 4.24
C ALA A 256 -4.93 0.33 3.66
N ILE A 257 -5.87 -0.22 4.42
CA ILE A 257 -7.26 -0.36 3.96
C ILE A 257 -7.99 0.97 4.16
N ILE A 258 -8.39 1.57 3.03
CA ILE A 258 -9.12 2.84 2.95
C ILE A 258 -10.45 2.50 2.30
N LYS A 259 -11.49 2.24 3.11
CA LYS A 259 -12.80 1.91 2.54
C LYS A 259 -13.73 3.10 2.66
N LEU A 260 -13.71 3.95 1.63
CA LEU A 260 -14.56 5.13 1.54
C LEU A 260 -16.04 4.77 1.77
N ALA A 261 -16.70 5.50 2.64
CA ALA A 261 -18.16 5.58 2.62
C ALA A 261 -18.52 6.62 1.56
N CYS A 262 -19.20 6.24 0.48
CA CYS A 262 -20.03 7.20 -0.22
C CYS A 262 -21.28 7.37 0.65
N PRO A 263 -21.51 8.53 1.28
CA PRO A 263 -22.83 8.80 1.82
C PRO A 263 -23.81 8.81 0.63
N ASP A 264 -24.93 8.10 0.76
CA ASP A 264 -26.04 8.24 -0.18
C ASP A 264 -26.45 9.72 -0.19
N VAL A 265 -26.14 10.42 -1.29
CA VAL A 265 -26.66 11.77 -1.51
C VAL A 265 -28.04 11.57 -2.12
N TYR A 266 -29.05 11.47 -1.26
CA TYR A 266 -30.46 11.50 -1.65
C TYR A 266 -30.86 12.86 -2.23
#